data_AF-E7GT59-F1
#
_entry.id   AF-E7GT59-F1
#
_cell.length_a   1.000
_cell.length_b   1.000
_cell.length_c   1.000
_cell.angle_alpha   90.00
_cell.angle_beta   90.00
_cell.angle_gamma   90.00
#
_symmetry.space_group_name_H-M   'P 1'
#
loop_
_entity.id
_entity.type
_entity.pdbx_description
1 polymer ?
#
loop_
_entity_poly.entity_id
_entity_poly.type
_entity_poly.pdbx_seq_one_letter_code
_entity_poly.pdbx_strand_id
1 'polypeptide(L)'
;MNKWKNFKAALCLGIAMSMAVVSTVSANVTGPSAGPGLETGQNPGQGQQTQQSQTGSSSPSRLPALSGTVTTSQGNGTTGTAGINPSQGTASGSLETPVVASQGAVLYDALNNRFLFEQNADTRFYPASITKLMTALLVLERSSLDDTVTFSENAVTNLEAGAVTLKIKAGDKFSVKDCMYALLLKSANEVANGLAEHVAGSVSGFADLMNQKAASLGCTNTHFVNPNGLNDSNHYTTARDMALIAKAAFENQTLSQIASTVSYDFPATASVPTVRKLTMGHKMVNPANGEYYQGIVGGKTGYTSLAGNTLVTCAERDGKRLIAVVLKSKQTHYTDTKALLDYGFAYLAAEQNPAGGQQSGQQTGPGGTAPSSPAGGPGANARDANKWIQNGQIWQFVKADGTYARNESMMINNEIYHFNNDSQMVTGWNQIDGIWYFFRNSGGLAKTRWVETNGMWYYVDDNGSLFTGGTTPDGFLVDENGVWVQ
;
A
#
# COMPACT_ATOMS: atom_id res chain seq x y z
N MET A 1 39.46 -44.40 -5.01
CA MET A 1 38.51 -43.81 -5.98
C MET A 1 38.49 -42.30 -5.74
N ASN A 2 38.97 -41.45 -6.67
CA ASN A 2 38.26 -40.84 -7.83
C ASN A 2 37.05 -39.95 -7.43
N LYS A 3 36.76 -38.75 -7.98
CA LYS A 3 37.42 -37.69 -8.83
C LYS A 3 36.37 -36.55 -8.95
N TRP A 4 36.59 -35.23 -9.06
CA TRP A 4 37.69 -34.26 -8.80
C TRP A 4 37.15 -33.23 -7.76
N LYS A 5 37.61 -32.00 -7.42
CA LYS A 5 38.52 -30.91 -7.91
C LYS A 5 38.01 -29.90 -8.99
N ASN A 6 38.00 -28.62 -8.59
CA ASN A 6 38.10 -27.34 -9.35
C ASN A 6 37.02 -26.92 -10.38
N PHE A 7 36.55 -25.66 -10.28
CA PHE A 7 36.49 -24.71 -11.42
C PHE A 7 36.43 -23.24 -10.96
N LYS A 8 37.21 -22.35 -11.60
CA LYS A 8 37.12 -20.87 -11.51
C LYS A 8 37.87 -20.26 -12.71
N ALA A 9 37.23 -19.30 -13.42
CA ALA A 9 37.76 -18.54 -14.58
C ALA A 9 38.17 -19.42 -15.80
N ALA A 10 38.03 -19.01 -17.07
CA ALA A 10 37.95 -17.69 -17.67
C ALA A 10 37.37 -17.78 -19.10
N LEU A 11 36.90 -16.65 -19.64
CA LEU A 11 37.02 -16.37 -21.08
C LEU A 11 37.11 -14.85 -21.29
N CYS A 12 38.17 -14.39 -21.95
CA CYS A 12 38.34 -13.01 -22.40
C CYS A 12 38.89 -13.01 -23.83
N LEU A 13 38.17 -12.39 -24.75
CA LEU A 13 38.66 -11.89 -26.04
C LEU A 13 37.65 -10.84 -26.54
N GLY A 14 38.00 -9.63 -26.98
CA GLY A 14 39.32 -9.00 -26.97
C GLY A 14 39.66 -8.32 -28.29
N ILE A 15 39.11 -7.12 -28.53
CA ILE A 15 39.66 -6.16 -29.50
C ILE A 15 39.69 -4.79 -28.82
N ALA A 16 40.88 -4.22 -28.71
CA ALA A 16 41.12 -2.81 -28.46
C ALA A 16 42.26 -2.40 -29.39
N MET A 17 42.08 -1.32 -30.16
CA MET A 17 43.06 -0.89 -31.15
C MET A 17 43.51 0.54 -30.84
N SER A 18 44.76 0.67 -30.39
CA SER A 18 45.36 1.95 -30.03
C SER A 18 45.91 2.67 -31.25
N MET A 19 45.70 3.98 -31.32
CA MET A 19 46.72 4.88 -31.85
C MET A 19 46.81 6.14 -30.97
N ALA A 20 48.04 6.47 -30.60
CA ALA A 20 48.42 7.75 -30.02
C ALA A 20 49.59 8.30 -30.85
N VAL A 21 49.53 9.57 -31.21
CA VAL A 21 50.66 10.30 -31.81
C VAL A 21 50.84 11.59 -31.03
N VAL A 22 52.08 11.89 -30.68
CA VAL A 22 52.47 13.04 -29.85
C VAL A 22 53.30 14.00 -30.70
N SER A 23 52.94 15.29 -30.72
CA SER A 23 53.91 16.37 -30.91
C SER A 23 53.36 17.74 -30.47
N THR A 24 54.04 18.27 -29.45
CA THR A 24 54.13 19.67 -28.98
C THR A 24 54.07 20.78 -30.04
N VAL A 25 53.63 21.98 -29.63
CA VAL A 25 54.48 23.20 -29.54
C VAL A 25 53.80 24.26 -28.65
N SER A 26 54.60 25.14 -28.02
CA SER A 26 54.20 26.11 -26.98
C SER A 26 54.09 27.56 -27.51
N ALA A 27 53.27 28.40 -26.85
CA ALA A 27 53.63 29.81 -26.52
C ALA A 27 52.60 30.48 -25.59
N ASN A 28 53.05 31.45 -24.78
CA ASN A 28 52.22 32.37 -23.98
C ASN A 28 51.70 33.56 -24.82
N VAL A 29 50.76 34.36 -24.29
CA VAL A 29 50.98 35.78 -23.88
C VAL A 29 49.68 36.51 -23.42
N THR A 30 49.71 37.03 -22.18
CA THR A 30 48.93 38.14 -21.54
C THR A 30 47.38 38.21 -21.52
N GLY A 31 46.83 38.58 -20.35
CA GLY A 31 45.54 39.30 -20.20
C GLY A 31 45.69 40.82 -20.42
N PRO A 32 44.75 41.73 -20.01
CA PRO A 32 43.98 41.75 -18.75
C PRO A 32 42.44 41.64 -18.99
N SER A 33 41.53 41.38 -18.03
CA SER A 33 41.21 42.02 -16.73
C SER A 33 40.65 43.46 -16.81
N ALA A 34 39.32 43.63 -16.60
CA ALA A 34 38.75 44.58 -15.62
C ALA A 34 37.20 44.64 -15.63
N GLY A 35 36.59 44.65 -14.43
CA GLY A 35 35.49 45.58 -14.09
C GLY A 35 34.02 45.16 -14.34
N PRO A 36 33.12 45.32 -13.34
CA PRO A 36 31.66 45.20 -13.51
C PRO A 36 30.96 46.57 -13.64
N GLY A 37 29.68 46.56 -14.03
CA GLY A 37 28.81 47.75 -14.02
C GLY A 37 27.36 47.41 -13.65
N LEU A 38 26.79 48.15 -12.70
CA LEU A 38 25.38 48.14 -12.29
C LEU A 38 24.80 49.53 -12.56
N GLU A 39 23.62 49.61 -13.18
CA GLU A 39 22.47 50.50 -12.85
C GLU A 39 21.42 50.43 -13.99
N THR A 40 20.18 50.02 -13.70
CA THR A 40 18.95 50.83 -13.49
C THR A 40 18.51 51.74 -14.66
N GLY A 41 17.21 51.74 -15.00
CA GLY A 41 16.66 52.72 -15.97
C GLY A 41 15.46 52.29 -16.83
N GLN A 42 14.28 52.10 -16.21
CA GLN A 42 12.91 52.31 -16.74
C GLN A 42 12.46 51.78 -18.13
N ASN A 43 11.25 51.21 -18.14
CA ASN A 43 10.41 50.82 -19.29
C ASN A 43 9.76 52.07 -19.94
N PRO A 44 9.53 52.10 -21.28
CA PRO A 44 8.13 51.99 -21.73
C PRO A 44 7.92 51.27 -23.08
N GLY A 45 6.68 50.82 -23.34
CA GLY A 45 6.14 50.73 -24.71
C GLY A 45 5.72 49.34 -25.18
N GLN A 46 4.42 49.08 -25.12
CA GLN A 46 3.69 47.91 -25.64
C GLN A 46 4.19 47.41 -27.01
N GLY A 47 4.64 46.15 -27.06
CA GLY A 47 4.84 45.35 -28.28
C GLY A 47 3.94 44.10 -28.27
N GLN A 48 3.36 43.76 -29.41
CA GLN A 48 2.31 42.74 -29.52
C GLN A 48 2.77 41.32 -29.13
N GLN A 49 1.98 40.61 -28.33
CA GLN A 49 2.10 39.16 -28.17
C GLN A 49 1.61 38.45 -29.43
N THR A 50 2.52 38.08 -30.34
CA THR A 50 2.23 37.04 -31.34
C THR A 50 2.21 35.69 -30.64
N GLN A 51 1.02 35.09 -30.50
CA GLN A 51 0.87 33.72 -30.02
C GLN A 51 1.61 32.76 -30.95
N GLN A 52 2.65 32.08 -30.45
CA GLN A 52 3.17 30.89 -31.11
C GLN A 52 2.31 29.69 -30.68
N SER A 53 1.67 29.09 -31.68
CA SER A 53 0.75 27.98 -31.52
C SER A 53 1.46 26.75 -30.97
N GLN A 54 1.03 26.25 -29.81
CA GLN A 54 1.27 24.87 -29.43
C GLN A 54 0.50 23.96 -30.40
N THR A 55 1.21 23.22 -31.23
CA THR A 55 0.65 22.16 -32.07
C THR A 55 0.36 20.94 -31.21
N GLY A 56 -0.78 20.94 -30.53
CA GLY A 56 -1.20 19.83 -29.69
C GLY A 56 -1.52 18.58 -30.52
N SER A 57 -0.79 17.50 -30.29
CA SER A 57 -1.26 16.15 -30.62
C SER A 57 -2.41 15.81 -29.68
N SER A 58 -3.65 15.88 -30.16
CA SER A 58 -4.82 15.50 -29.37
C SER A 58 -5.04 13.99 -29.47
N SER A 59 -4.67 13.24 -28.42
CA SER A 59 -5.30 11.93 -28.17
C SER A 59 -6.83 12.09 -28.24
N PRO A 60 -7.59 11.10 -28.72
CA PRO A 60 -9.06 11.17 -28.68
C PRO A 60 -9.56 10.97 -27.25
N SER A 61 -9.44 12.00 -26.40
CA SER A 61 -9.84 11.98 -25.00
C SER A 61 -11.37 11.85 -24.87
N ARG A 62 -11.82 10.61 -24.74
CA ARG A 62 -13.20 10.23 -24.45
C ARG A 62 -13.15 9.14 -23.39
N LEU A 63 -13.96 9.27 -22.33
CA LEU A 63 -14.20 8.15 -21.41
C LEU A 63 -14.83 6.97 -22.17
N PRO A 64 -14.52 5.70 -21.84
CA PRO A 64 -15.21 4.55 -22.40
C PRO A 64 -16.72 4.69 -22.23
N ALA A 65 -17.49 4.43 -23.30
CA ALA A 65 -18.94 4.63 -23.27
C ALA A 65 -19.59 3.74 -22.21
N LEU A 66 -20.17 4.36 -21.18
CA LEU A 66 -20.78 3.65 -20.05
C LEU A 66 -22.19 3.19 -20.42
N SER A 67 -22.43 1.87 -20.38
CA SER A 67 -23.77 1.28 -20.55
C SER A 67 -24.65 1.40 -19.30
N GLY A 68 -24.04 1.65 -18.14
CA GLY A 68 -24.75 1.91 -16.89
C GLY A 68 -23.82 2.22 -15.71
N THR A 69 -24.44 2.74 -14.65
CA THR A 69 -23.82 2.97 -13.34
C THR A 69 -24.55 2.15 -12.28
N VAL A 70 -23.81 1.35 -11.51
CA VAL A 70 -24.34 0.49 -10.45
C VAL A 70 -23.58 0.74 -9.15
N THR A 71 -24.31 1.11 -8.10
CA THR A 71 -23.81 1.14 -6.73
C THR A 71 -24.43 -0.04 -5.99
N THR A 72 -23.62 -0.99 -5.51
CA THR A 72 -24.11 -2.20 -4.82
C THR A 72 -24.42 -1.89 -3.34
N SER A 73 -25.42 -1.05 -3.10
CA SER A 73 -25.86 -0.63 -1.76
C SER A 73 -27.15 -1.34 -1.34
N GLN A 74 -27.15 -2.01 -0.18
CA GLN A 74 -28.39 -2.25 0.56
C GLN A 74 -28.64 -1.06 1.48
N GLY A 75 -29.71 -0.30 1.19
CA GLY A 75 -30.07 0.90 1.95
C GLY A 75 -30.88 0.58 3.21
N ASN A 76 -30.56 1.27 4.30
CA ASN A 76 -31.35 1.23 5.54
C ASN A 76 -32.44 2.31 5.51
N GLY A 77 -33.68 1.97 5.89
CA GLY A 77 -34.82 2.88 5.89
C GLY A 77 -35.69 2.69 7.14
N THR A 78 -35.82 3.73 7.96
CA THR A 78 -36.38 3.65 9.31
C THR A 78 -37.58 4.58 9.53
N THR A 79 -38.78 4.01 9.72
CA THR A 79 -39.93 4.68 10.38
C THR A 79 -40.90 3.67 11.01
N GLY A 80 -41.34 3.93 12.25
CA GLY A 80 -42.74 3.68 12.66
C GLY A 80 -43.17 2.32 13.21
N THR A 81 -42.99 2.13 14.53
CA THR A 81 -43.96 1.53 15.48
C THR A 81 -44.73 0.22 15.18
N ALA A 82 -44.44 -0.77 16.05
CA ALA A 82 -45.39 -1.65 16.75
C ALA A 82 -46.34 -2.60 15.97
N GLY A 83 -46.06 -3.91 16.08
CA GLY A 83 -47.00 -5.01 15.83
C GLY A 83 -46.38 -6.35 16.25
N ILE A 84 -47.12 -7.20 16.97
CA ILE A 84 -46.61 -8.48 17.50
C ILE A 84 -47.18 -9.65 16.68
N ASN A 85 -46.31 -10.49 16.10
CA ASN A 85 -46.59 -11.91 15.93
C ASN A 85 -45.28 -12.70 15.67
N PRO A 86 -45.02 -13.85 16.32
CA PRO A 86 -43.82 -14.64 16.06
C PRO A 86 -44.02 -15.59 14.86
N SER A 87 -43.20 -15.44 13.83
CA SER A 87 -43.00 -16.46 12.80
C SER A 87 -41.50 -16.74 12.63
N GLN A 88 -41.15 -18.01 12.38
CA GLN A 88 -39.75 -18.43 12.28
C GLN A 88 -39.16 -18.01 10.92
N GLY A 89 -38.43 -16.90 10.91
CA GLY A 89 -37.54 -16.53 9.81
C GLY A 89 -36.11 -16.98 10.10
N THR A 90 -35.58 -17.93 9.33
CA THR A 90 -34.16 -18.30 9.38
C THR A 90 -33.32 -17.18 8.77
N ALA A 91 -32.85 -16.27 9.61
CA ALA A 91 -32.00 -15.16 9.21
C ALA A 91 -30.59 -15.66 8.81
N SER A 92 -30.35 -15.85 7.52
CA SER A 92 -29.01 -15.83 6.94
C SER A 92 -28.48 -14.40 7.02
N GLY A 93 -28.03 -14.00 8.21
CA GLY A 93 -27.59 -12.64 8.48
C GLY A 93 -26.36 -12.27 7.66
N SER A 94 -26.47 -11.18 6.90
CA SER A 94 -25.31 -10.44 6.39
C SER A 94 -24.46 -9.97 7.58
N LEU A 95 -23.14 -10.18 7.53
CA LEU A 95 -22.23 -9.70 8.56
C LEU A 95 -22.32 -8.17 8.67
N GLU A 96 -22.59 -7.67 9.87
CA GLU A 96 -22.70 -6.24 10.13
C GLU A 96 -21.32 -5.58 10.04
N THR A 97 -21.21 -4.54 9.22
CA THR A 97 -19.98 -3.77 9.03
C THR A 97 -19.62 -3.03 10.33
N PRO A 98 -18.37 -3.15 10.85
CA PRO A 98 -18.02 -2.61 12.16
C PRO A 98 -18.03 -1.07 12.17
N VAL A 99 -18.62 -0.50 13.22
CA VAL A 99 -18.52 0.94 13.50
C VAL A 99 -17.15 1.26 14.10
N VAL A 100 -16.35 2.06 13.41
CA VAL A 100 -14.98 2.44 13.81
C VAL A 100 -14.92 3.90 14.23
N ALA A 101 -14.42 4.17 15.45
CA ALA A 101 -14.33 5.52 16.00
C ALA A 101 -13.02 6.27 15.63
N SER A 102 -12.04 5.57 15.06
CA SER A 102 -10.82 6.15 14.50
C SER A 102 -11.09 6.92 13.21
N GLN A 103 -10.48 8.10 13.02
CA GLN A 103 -10.84 8.97 11.90
C GLN A 103 -10.40 8.44 10.53
N GLY A 104 -9.32 7.65 10.49
CA GLY A 104 -8.93 6.87 9.31
C GLY A 104 -8.78 5.40 9.70
N ALA A 105 -9.27 4.48 8.89
CA ALA A 105 -9.10 3.05 9.11
C ALA A 105 -9.23 2.24 7.82
N VAL A 106 -8.52 1.10 7.76
CA VAL A 106 -8.72 0.06 6.75
C VAL A 106 -8.56 -1.34 7.35
N LEU A 107 -9.18 -2.31 6.69
CA LEU A 107 -8.90 -3.73 6.85
C LEU A 107 -8.48 -4.31 5.50
N TYR A 108 -7.34 -4.98 5.46
CA TYR A 108 -6.71 -5.47 4.24
C TYR A 108 -6.48 -6.98 4.30
N ASP A 109 -7.03 -7.70 3.32
CA ASP A 109 -6.75 -9.11 3.04
C ASP A 109 -5.41 -9.18 2.31
N ALA A 110 -4.35 -9.49 3.08
CA ALA A 110 -2.98 -9.39 2.61
C ALA A 110 -2.57 -10.53 1.66
N LEU A 111 -3.38 -11.59 1.54
CA LEU A 111 -3.13 -12.71 0.62
C LEU A 111 -3.83 -12.47 -0.72
N ASN A 112 -5.08 -12.01 -0.71
CA ASN A 112 -5.84 -11.73 -1.94
C ASN A 112 -5.68 -10.27 -2.43
N ASN A 113 -4.88 -9.45 -1.74
CA ASN A 113 -4.55 -8.05 -2.07
C ASN A 113 -5.77 -7.14 -2.28
N ARG A 114 -6.74 -7.21 -1.35
CA ARG A 114 -7.99 -6.43 -1.40
C ARG A 114 -8.34 -5.82 -0.05
N PHE A 115 -9.02 -4.68 -0.07
CA PHE A 115 -9.58 -4.07 1.14
C PHE A 115 -10.97 -4.65 1.43
N LEU A 116 -11.23 -4.98 2.70
CA LEU A 116 -12.50 -5.52 3.19
C LEU A 116 -13.33 -4.47 3.96
N PHE A 117 -12.66 -3.41 4.45
CA PHE A 117 -13.27 -2.25 5.09
C PHE A 117 -12.39 -1.02 4.82
N GLU A 118 -13.02 0.13 4.57
CA GLU A 118 -12.35 1.40 4.28
C GLU A 118 -13.11 2.58 4.89
N GLN A 119 -12.42 3.40 5.69
CA GLN A 119 -12.95 4.63 6.28
C GLN A 119 -11.88 5.72 6.16
N ASN A 120 -12.13 6.73 5.31
CA ASN A 120 -11.17 7.80 4.98
C ASN A 120 -9.79 7.25 4.57
N ALA A 121 -9.76 6.15 3.81
CA ALA A 121 -8.59 5.31 3.57
C ALA A 121 -7.37 6.08 3.01
N ASP A 122 -7.62 7.07 2.16
CA ASP A 122 -6.63 7.93 1.48
C ASP A 122 -6.43 9.30 2.13
N THR A 123 -7.11 9.58 3.26
CA THR A 123 -6.88 10.83 4.00
C THR A 123 -5.50 10.79 4.66
N ARG A 124 -4.75 11.89 4.53
CA ARG A 124 -3.41 12.04 5.10
C ARG A 124 -3.50 12.32 6.60
N PHE A 125 -2.79 11.53 7.39
CA PHE A 125 -2.65 11.70 8.84
C PHE A 125 -1.17 11.65 9.23
N TYR A 126 -0.83 12.26 10.37
CA TYR A 126 0.45 12.00 11.03
C TYR A 126 0.50 10.55 11.53
N PRO A 127 1.46 9.72 11.12
CA PRO A 127 1.54 8.31 11.53
C PRO A 127 1.87 8.12 13.01
N ALA A 128 2.69 8.99 13.60
CA ALA A 128 3.47 8.64 14.80
C ALA A 128 4.31 7.36 14.58
N SER A 129 4.62 6.63 15.66
CA SER A 129 5.61 5.53 15.67
C SER A 129 5.26 4.26 14.86
N ILE A 130 4.14 4.19 14.14
CA ILE A 130 3.94 3.15 13.11
C ILE A 130 4.87 3.34 11.89
N THR A 131 5.39 4.56 11.70
CA THR A 131 6.55 4.88 10.82
C THR A 131 7.69 3.86 10.98
N LYS A 132 7.91 3.37 12.21
CA LYS A 132 8.99 2.42 12.53
C LYS A 132 8.85 1.05 11.83
N LEU A 133 7.69 0.72 11.24
CA LEU A 133 7.54 -0.47 10.38
C LEU A 133 8.31 -0.31 9.05
N MET A 134 8.28 0.87 8.44
CA MET A 134 9.10 1.18 7.25
C MET A 134 10.60 1.13 7.60
N THR A 135 10.98 1.71 8.74
CA THR A 135 12.34 1.66 9.27
C THR A 135 12.81 0.22 9.50
N ALA A 136 11.98 -0.61 10.14
CA ALA A 136 12.28 -2.02 10.39
C ALA A 136 12.44 -2.83 9.10
N LEU A 137 11.59 -2.60 8.10
CA LEU A 137 11.69 -3.24 6.79
C LEU A 137 13.02 -2.88 6.09
N LEU A 138 13.34 -1.59 5.96
CA LEU A 138 14.55 -1.14 5.27
C LEU A 138 15.85 -1.54 5.96
N VAL A 139 15.87 -1.63 7.30
CA VAL A 139 17.02 -2.16 8.04
C VAL A 139 17.26 -3.63 7.69
N LEU A 140 16.21 -4.47 7.71
CA LEU A 140 16.33 -5.90 7.40
C LEU A 140 16.59 -6.20 5.91
N GLU A 141 16.37 -5.23 5.01
CA GLU A 141 16.77 -5.32 3.60
C GLU A 141 18.24 -4.93 3.35
N ARG A 142 18.90 -4.24 4.30
CA ARG A 142 20.17 -3.52 4.04
C ARG A 142 21.30 -3.77 5.04
N SER A 143 21.02 -4.34 6.21
CA SER A 143 22.01 -4.70 7.24
C SER A 143 21.83 -6.15 7.70
N SER A 144 22.92 -6.77 8.14
CA SER A 144 22.86 -8.01 8.93
C SER A 144 22.33 -7.72 10.34
N LEU A 145 21.68 -8.69 10.96
CA LEU A 145 21.28 -8.64 12.37
C LEU A 145 22.48 -8.50 13.33
N ASP A 146 23.64 -9.02 12.91
CA ASP A 146 24.88 -9.03 13.71
C ASP A 146 25.74 -7.77 13.50
N ASP A 147 25.35 -6.87 12.58
CA ASP A 147 26.06 -5.61 12.35
C ASP A 147 25.98 -4.71 13.58
N THR A 148 27.03 -3.93 13.82
CA THR A 148 27.14 -3.06 15.01
C THR A 148 26.69 -1.63 14.71
N VAL A 149 25.55 -1.24 15.26
CA VAL A 149 25.12 0.16 15.32
C VAL A 149 25.95 0.89 16.36
N THR A 150 26.61 1.98 15.98
CA THR A 150 27.29 2.90 16.91
C THR A 150 26.50 4.21 16.97
N PHE A 151 26.11 4.64 18.16
CA PHE A 151 25.21 5.78 18.32
C PHE A 151 25.98 7.11 18.28
N SER A 152 25.55 8.04 17.42
CA SER A 152 26.07 9.41 17.38
C SER A 152 25.44 10.30 18.45
N GLU A 153 26.01 11.50 18.66
CA GLU A 153 25.38 12.53 19.50
C GLU A 153 24.04 12.97 18.90
N ASN A 154 23.94 13.12 17.57
CA ASN A 154 22.72 13.50 16.88
C ASN A 154 21.60 12.48 17.10
N ALA A 155 21.92 11.19 17.00
CA ALA A 155 20.94 10.11 17.19
C ALA A 155 20.27 10.15 18.57
N VAL A 156 21.03 10.46 19.63
CA VAL A 156 20.56 10.44 21.02
C VAL A 156 20.06 11.80 21.54
N THR A 157 20.39 12.91 20.88
CA THR A 157 19.94 14.27 21.27
C THR A 157 18.75 14.79 20.48
N ASN A 158 18.56 14.36 19.22
CA ASN A 158 17.44 14.81 18.37
C ASN A 158 16.14 14.07 18.73
N LEU A 159 15.58 14.43 19.89
CA LEU A 159 14.39 13.84 20.50
C LEU A 159 13.45 14.93 21.05
N GLU A 160 12.16 14.85 20.73
CA GLU A 160 11.13 15.70 21.36
C GLU A 160 11.08 15.48 22.89
N ALA A 161 10.77 16.53 23.66
CA ALA A 161 10.61 16.43 25.11
C ALA A 161 9.46 15.46 25.48
N GLY A 162 9.78 14.41 26.25
CA GLY A 162 8.84 13.34 26.57
C GLY A 162 8.80 12.18 25.56
N ALA A 163 9.66 12.19 24.53
CA ALA A 163 9.86 11.06 23.64
C ALA A 163 10.22 9.75 24.39
N VAL A 164 9.83 8.61 23.82
CA VAL A 164 10.20 7.30 24.37
C VAL A 164 11.67 7.00 24.06
N THR A 165 12.45 6.80 25.12
CA THR A 165 13.90 6.58 25.09
C THR A 165 14.32 5.43 26.01
N LEU A 166 15.44 4.77 25.68
CA LEU A 166 16.18 3.81 26.50
C LEU A 166 17.40 4.40 27.21
N LYS A 167 17.57 5.73 27.15
CA LYS A 167 18.68 6.52 27.71
C LYS A 167 20.06 6.13 27.14
N ILE A 168 20.10 5.64 25.91
CA ILE A 168 21.33 5.34 25.16
C ILE A 168 22.18 6.62 25.04
N LYS A 169 23.51 6.47 24.99
CA LYS A 169 24.48 7.56 24.90
C LYS A 169 25.29 7.51 23.62
N ALA A 170 25.84 8.66 23.22
CA ALA A 170 26.80 8.72 22.12
C ALA A 170 28.00 7.80 22.42
N GLY A 171 28.45 7.06 21.42
CA GLY A 171 29.48 6.04 21.55
C GLY A 171 29.01 4.68 22.09
N ASP A 172 27.76 4.54 22.57
CA ASP A 172 27.19 3.21 22.82
C ASP A 172 27.14 2.38 21.53
N LYS A 173 27.25 1.06 21.69
CA LYS A 173 27.22 0.09 20.59
C LYS A 173 26.27 -1.06 20.90
N PHE A 174 25.49 -1.45 19.89
CA PHE A 174 24.50 -2.52 19.96
C PHE A 174 24.48 -3.29 18.64
N SER A 175 24.01 -4.54 18.65
CA SER A 175 23.70 -5.24 17.40
C SER A 175 22.46 -4.64 16.73
N VAL A 176 22.36 -4.72 15.40
CA VAL A 176 21.12 -4.38 14.67
C VAL A 176 19.93 -5.17 15.23
N LYS A 177 20.13 -6.44 15.63
CA LYS A 177 19.14 -7.25 16.35
C LYS A 177 18.62 -6.57 17.63
N ASP A 178 19.51 -6.16 18.54
CA ASP A 178 19.11 -5.47 19.78
C ASP A 178 18.35 -4.17 19.47
N CYS A 179 18.83 -3.41 18.48
CA CYS A 179 18.18 -2.20 18.01
C CYS A 179 16.78 -2.48 17.44
N MET A 180 16.58 -3.56 16.70
CA MET A 180 15.27 -3.96 16.17
C MET A 180 14.28 -4.34 17.28
N TYR A 181 14.72 -5.03 18.33
CA TYR A 181 13.90 -5.25 19.53
C TYR A 181 13.52 -3.94 20.23
N ALA A 182 14.47 -3.02 20.41
CA ALA A 182 14.21 -1.70 21.00
C ALA A 182 13.28 -0.81 20.14
N LEU A 183 13.41 -0.89 18.82
CA LEU A 183 12.59 -0.18 17.83
C LEU A 183 11.12 -0.65 17.88
N LEU A 184 10.88 -1.96 17.92
CA LEU A 184 9.53 -2.53 17.81
C LEU A 184 8.83 -2.68 19.18
N LEU A 185 9.47 -3.30 20.18
CA LEU A 185 8.84 -3.51 21.50
C LEU A 185 8.68 -2.20 22.26
N LYS A 186 9.77 -1.43 22.38
CA LYS A 186 9.82 -0.22 23.22
C LYS A 186 9.52 1.07 22.46
N SER A 187 9.61 1.06 21.13
CA SER A 187 9.39 2.25 20.29
C SER A 187 10.40 3.38 20.51
N ALA A 188 11.63 3.03 20.91
CA ALA A 188 12.71 4.00 21.17
C ALA A 188 13.02 4.86 19.92
N ASN A 189 13.11 6.18 20.10
CA ASN A 189 13.29 7.12 18.99
C ASN A 189 14.76 7.27 18.58
N GLU A 190 15.69 7.28 19.55
CA GLU A 190 17.13 7.35 19.29
C GLU A 190 17.63 6.11 18.54
N VAL A 191 16.99 4.96 18.76
CA VAL A 191 17.31 3.70 18.08
C VAL A 191 16.91 3.74 16.61
N ALA A 192 15.79 4.37 16.28
CA ALA A 192 15.41 4.62 14.89
C ALA A 192 16.40 5.57 14.20
N ASN A 193 16.88 6.61 14.90
CA ASN A 193 17.89 7.52 14.38
C ASN A 193 19.24 6.82 14.13
N GLY A 194 19.73 6.03 15.11
CA GLY A 194 20.98 5.28 14.98
C GLY A 194 20.93 4.19 13.90
N LEU A 195 19.79 3.51 13.73
CA LEU A 195 19.57 2.58 12.61
C LEU A 195 19.58 3.29 11.25
N ALA A 196 18.98 4.48 11.15
CA ALA A 196 19.00 5.29 9.94
C ALA A 196 20.42 5.76 9.56
N GLU A 197 21.18 6.25 10.54
CA GLU A 197 22.59 6.62 10.37
C GLU A 197 23.46 5.41 9.99
N HIS A 198 23.20 4.23 10.55
CA HIS A 198 23.90 2.99 10.20
C HIS A 198 23.62 2.53 8.75
N VAL A 199 22.37 2.57 8.29
CA VAL A 199 21.97 2.08 6.95
C VAL A 199 22.27 3.08 5.83
N ALA A 200 22.16 4.38 6.08
CA ALA A 200 22.21 5.42 5.03
C ALA A 200 23.16 6.59 5.34
N GLY A 201 23.99 6.50 6.39
CA GLY A 201 24.92 7.54 6.82
C GLY A 201 24.25 8.78 7.46
N SER A 202 22.95 8.96 7.31
CA SER A 202 22.20 10.10 7.85
C SER A 202 20.70 9.81 7.96
N VAL A 203 20.01 10.55 8.85
CA VAL A 203 18.54 10.51 9.01
C VAL A 203 17.82 10.93 7.73
N SER A 204 18.31 11.95 7.00
CA SER A 204 17.72 12.41 5.73
C SER A 204 17.92 11.40 4.61
N GLY A 205 19.14 10.89 4.41
CA GLY A 205 19.40 9.87 3.40
C GLY A 205 18.62 8.57 3.65
N PHE A 206 18.31 8.24 4.92
CA PHE A 206 17.39 7.14 5.23
C PHE A 206 15.94 7.48 4.89
N ALA A 207 15.48 8.71 5.15
CA ALA A 207 14.14 9.16 4.75
C ALA A 207 13.94 9.10 3.22
N ASP A 208 14.97 9.41 2.43
CA ASP A 208 14.94 9.22 0.97
C ASP A 208 14.71 7.75 0.60
N LEU A 209 15.39 6.80 1.28
CA LEU A 209 15.14 5.36 1.11
C LEU A 209 13.72 4.95 1.54
N MET A 210 13.18 5.56 2.60
CA MET A 210 11.79 5.32 3.05
C MET A 210 10.77 5.78 2.00
N ASN A 211 11.02 6.93 1.35
CA ASN A 211 10.16 7.45 0.29
C ASN A 211 10.27 6.61 -0.99
N GLN A 212 11.48 6.20 -1.38
CA GLN A 212 11.70 5.25 -2.49
C GLN A 212 10.97 3.92 -2.25
N LYS A 213 11.06 3.37 -1.02
CA LYS A 213 10.35 2.14 -0.65
C LYS A 213 8.84 2.35 -0.69
N ALA A 214 8.31 3.44 -0.13
CA ALA A 214 6.88 3.75 -0.18
C ALA A 214 6.37 3.81 -1.63
N ALA A 215 7.05 4.53 -2.52
CA ALA A 215 6.70 4.59 -3.94
C ALA A 215 6.73 3.20 -4.60
N SER A 216 7.76 2.39 -4.37
CA SER A 216 7.87 1.02 -4.91
C SER A 216 6.80 0.05 -4.37
N LEU A 217 6.17 0.37 -3.24
CA LEU A 217 5.02 -0.37 -2.68
C LEU A 217 3.67 0.19 -3.14
N GLY A 218 3.67 1.17 -4.06
CA GLY A 218 2.45 1.79 -4.59
C GLY A 218 1.82 2.84 -3.69
N CYS A 219 2.51 3.29 -2.64
CA CYS A 219 2.01 4.34 -1.74
C CYS A 219 2.02 5.69 -2.47
N THR A 220 0.87 6.36 -2.55
CA THR A 220 0.71 7.61 -3.34
C THR A 220 0.48 8.86 -2.48
N ASN A 221 0.23 8.68 -1.18
CA ASN A 221 -0.12 9.74 -0.25
C ASN A 221 0.67 9.62 1.06
N THR A 222 1.91 9.15 0.97
CA THR A 222 2.84 8.97 2.08
C THR A 222 4.14 9.71 1.79
N HIS A 223 4.68 10.38 2.80
CA HIS A 223 5.99 11.00 2.77
C HIS A 223 6.62 10.95 4.16
N PHE A 224 7.89 10.55 4.22
CA PHE A 224 8.69 10.42 5.42
C PHE A 224 9.83 11.43 5.41
N VAL A 225 10.13 12.04 6.55
CA VAL A 225 11.33 12.89 6.77
C VAL A 225 12.21 12.40 7.92
N ASN A 226 11.77 11.37 8.64
CA ASN A 226 12.50 10.79 9.76
C ASN A 226 12.14 9.29 9.95
N PRO A 227 12.98 8.48 10.62
CA PRO A 227 12.76 7.05 10.82
C PRO A 227 11.82 6.72 12.00
N ASN A 228 11.31 7.71 12.72
CA ASN A 228 10.81 7.53 14.09
C ASN A 228 9.33 7.93 14.29
N GLY A 229 8.77 8.80 13.45
CA GLY A 229 7.40 9.30 13.53
C GLY A 229 7.19 10.47 14.50
N LEU A 230 8.25 11.21 14.86
CA LEU A 230 8.12 12.53 15.48
C LEU A 230 7.56 13.54 14.47
N ASN A 231 7.03 14.66 14.97
CA ASN A 231 6.09 15.49 14.21
C ASN A 231 6.81 16.45 13.25
N ASP A 232 6.45 16.40 11.96
CA ASP A 232 6.79 17.38 10.92
C ASP A 232 5.60 17.47 9.95
N SER A 233 5.29 18.65 9.40
CA SER A 233 4.13 18.84 8.50
C SER A 233 4.22 18.03 7.20
N ASN A 234 5.43 17.63 6.80
CA ASN A 234 5.69 16.78 5.65
C ASN A 234 5.80 15.28 6.03
N HIS A 235 5.59 14.91 7.29
CA HIS A 235 5.63 13.51 7.76
C HIS A 235 4.23 12.92 7.87
N TYR A 236 3.72 12.37 6.78
CA TYR A 236 2.33 11.89 6.68
C TYR A 236 2.21 10.54 5.97
N THR A 237 1.10 9.83 6.22
CA THR A 237 0.70 8.62 5.51
C THR A 237 -0.82 8.52 5.46
N THR A 238 -1.36 7.52 4.77
CA THR A 238 -2.78 7.18 4.76
C THR A 238 -3.01 5.80 5.38
N ALA A 239 -4.27 5.45 5.65
CA ALA A 239 -4.58 4.12 6.16
C ALA A 239 -4.31 3.04 5.09
N ARG A 240 -4.61 3.34 3.81
CA ARG A 240 -4.30 2.49 2.65
C ARG A 240 -2.80 2.24 2.52
N ASP A 241 -2.01 3.30 2.39
CA ASP A 241 -0.56 3.21 2.16
C ASP A 241 0.13 2.46 3.31
N MET A 242 -0.25 2.75 4.55
CA MET A 242 0.29 2.08 5.73
C MET A 242 -0.04 0.57 5.75
N ALA A 243 -1.18 0.13 5.19
CA ALA A 243 -1.49 -1.29 5.05
C ALA A 243 -0.60 -1.99 4.01
N LEU A 244 -0.23 -1.31 2.91
CA LEU A 244 0.72 -1.82 1.92
C LEU A 244 2.13 -1.96 2.51
N ILE A 245 2.59 -0.95 3.25
CA ILE A 245 3.86 -0.98 3.99
C ILE A 245 3.86 -2.08 5.06
N ALA A 246 2.74 -2.26 5.76
CA ALA A 246 2.58 -3.32 6.75
C ALA A 246 2.61 -4.73 6.11
N LYS A 247 2.02 -4.91 4.91
CA LYS A 247 2.13 -6.17 4.17
C LYS A 247 3.59 -6.52 3.89
N ALA A 248 4.33 -5.60 3.28
CA ALA A 248 5.76 -5.81 3.00
C ALA A 248 6.59 -6.06 4.28
N ALA A 249 6.28 -5.35 5.37
CA ALA A 249 6.93 -5.55 6.66
C ALA A 249 6.67 -6.95 7.25
N PHE A 250 5.44 -7.46 7.22
CA PHE A 250 5.09 -8.77 7.81
C PHE A 250 5.24 -9.96 6.85
N GLU A 251 5.51 -9.74 5.57
CA GLU A 251 6.10 -10.76 4.68
C GLU A 251 7.52 -11.16 5.12
N ASN A 252 8.24 -10.25 5.80
CA ASN A 252 9.51 -10.58 6.44
C ASN A 252 9.30 -11.39 7.75
N GLN A 253 9.76 -12.64 7.75
CA GLN A 253 9.62 -13.54 8.90
C GLN A 253 10.41 -13.07 10.13
N THR A 254 11.60 -12.51 9.94
CA THR A 254 12.43 -11.97 11.03
C THR A 254 11.76 -10.77 11.69
N LEU A 255 11.17 -9.86 10.89
CA LEU A 255 10.41 -8.73 11.42
C LEU A 255 9.22 -9.22 12.25
N SER A 256 8.50 -10.23 11.74
CA SER A 256 7.35 -10.84 12.44
C SER A 256 7.76 -11.49 13.77
N GLN A 257 8.88 -12.22 13.83
CA GLN A 257 9.41 -12.82 15.07
C GLN A 257 9.74 -11.76 16.14
N ILE A 258 10.35 -10.64 15.72
CA ILE A 258 10.67 -9.52 16.63
C ILE A 258 9.37 -8.80 17.05
N ALA A 259 8.43 -8.56 16.12
CA ALA A 259 7.16 -7.87 16.36
C ALA A 259 6.12 -8.68 17.17
N SER A 260 6.33 -9.99 17.33
CA SER A 260 5.53 -10.88 18.19
C SER A 260 6.18 -11.19 19.55
N THR A 261 7.41 -10.71 19.80
CA THR A 261 8.11 -10.98 21.07
C THR A 261 7.57 -10.12 22.21
N VAL A 262 7.07 -10.77 23.27
CA VAL A 262 6.43 -10.11 24.43
C VAL A 262 7.42 -9.35 25.32
N SER A 263 8.65 -9.86 25.50
CA SER A 263 9.72 -9.14 26.22
C SER A 263 11.12 -9.53 25.75
N TYR A 264 12.07 -8.60 25.81
CA TYR A 264 13.47 -8.80 25.46
C TYR A 264 14.38 -8.12 26.48
N ASP A 265 15.46 -8.78 26.90
CA ASP A 265 16.41 -8.21 27.86
C ASP A 265 17.53 -7.46 27.09
N PHE A 266 17.31 -6.16 26.87
CA PHE A 266 18.21 -5.31 26.08
C PHE A 266 19.52 -5.04 26.86
N PRO A 267 20.69 -5.23 26.23
CA PRO A 267 21.96 -5.35 26.95
C PRO A 267 22.42 -4.06 27.65
N ALA A 268 23.34 -4.25 28.59
CA ALA A 268 24.09 -3.18 29.23
C ALA A 268 25.21 -2.65 28.30
N THR A 269 25.63 -1.41 28.52
CA THR A 269 26.84 -0.81 27.92
C THR A 269 27.73 -0.21 29.01
N ALA A 270 28.91 0.30 28.65
CA ALA A 270 29.76 1.01 29.60
C ALA A 270 29.10 2.30 30.15
N SER A 271 28.23 2.95 29.36
CA SER A 271 27.52 4.17 29.77
C SER A 271 26.21 3.87 30.54
N VAL A 272 25.57 2.74 30.24
CA VAL A 272 24.37 2.24 30.93
C VAL A 272 24.64 0.80 31.40
N PRO A 273 25.32 0.60 32.55
CA PRO A 273 25.81 -0.70 33.02
C PRO A 273 24.70 -1.59 33.63
N THR A 274 23.49 -1.53 33.08
CA THR A 274 22.34 -2.34 33.50
C THR A 274 21.57 -2.89 32.30
N VAL A 275 21.21 -4.17 32.38
CA VAL A 275 20.30 -4.81 31.42
C VAL A 275 18.90 -4.20 31.59
N ARG A 276 18.27 -3.84 30.48
CA ARG A 276 16.99 -3.12 30.44
C ARG A 276 15.93 -4.03 29.85
N LYS A 277 15.04 -4.55 30.70
CA LYS A 277 13.92 -5.38 30.23
C LYS A 277 12.94 -4.54 29.40
N LEU A 278 12.84 -4.86 28.12
CA LEU A 278 11.83 -4.35 27.20
C LEU A 278 10.58 -5.19 27.35
N THR A 279 9.42 -4.54 27.36
CA THR A 279 8.11 -5.19 27.27
C THR A 279 7.39 -4.62 26.04
N MET A 280 6.72 -5.49 25.28
CA MET A 280 5.98 -5.11 24.08
C MET A 280 4.90 -4.05 24.39
N GLY A 281 4.99 -2.90 23.73
CA GLY A 281 4.01 -1.81 23.84
C GLY A 281 2.69 -2.05 23.09
N HIS A 282 2.64 -3.01 22.15
CA HIS A 282 1.42 -3.42 21.46
C HIS A 282 0.71 -4.53 22.25
N LYS A 283 -0.36 -4.15 22.97
CA LYS A 283 -0.98 -5.02 23.98
C LYS A 283 -1.61 -6.31 23.43
N MET A 284 -2.07 -6.31 22.16
CA MET A 284 -2.74 -7.47 21.54
C MET A 284 -1.81 -8.69 21.35
N VAL A 285 -0.49 -8.49 21.37
CA VAL A 285 0.53 -9.54 21.22
C VAL A 285 0.63 -10.42 22.47
N ASN A 286 0.33 -9.90 23.66
CA ASN A 286 0.65 -10.55 24.93
C ASN A 286 -0.56 -11.32 25.49
N PRO A 287 -0.53 -12.66 25.61
CA PRO A 287 -1.63 -13.47 26.16
C PRO A 287 -2.02 -13.14 27.60
N ALA A 288 -1.13 -12.49 28.37
CA ALA A 288 -1.42 -12.03 29.74
C ALA A 288 -2.07 -10.64 29.81
N ASN A 289 -2.54 -10.08 28.68
CA ASN A 289 -3.17 -8.77 28.62
C ASN A 289 -4.66 -8.87 28.26
N GLY A 290 -5.53 -8.04 28.87
CA GLY A 290 -6.95 -7.97 28.51
C GLY A 290 -7.21 -7.48 27.06
N GLU A 291 -6.21 -6.87 26.42
CA GLU A 291 -6.28 -6.54 25.00
C GLU A 291 -5.82 -7.67 24.06
N TYR A 292 -5.41 -8.83 24.57
CA TYR A 292 -4.92 -9.94 23.76
C TYR A 292 -5.87 -10.31 22.61
N TYR A 293 -5.29 -10.69 21.48
CA TYR A 293 -6.02 -11.17 20.32
C TYR A 293 -5.31 -12.39 19.73
N GLN A 294 -6.04 -13.47 19.46
CA GLN A 294 -5.42 -14.71 18.99
C GLN A 294 -4.89 -14.55 17.56
N GLY A 295 -3.66 -15.01 17.32
CA GLY A 295 -3.06 -15.08 15.99
C GLY A 295 -2.36 -13.80 15.52
N ILE A 296 -1.96 -12.88 16.40
CA ILE A 296 -1.13 -11.73 16.00
C ILE A 296 0.23 -12.20 15.49
N VAL A 297 0.51 -11.91 14.21
CA VAL A 297 1.82 -12.09 13.55
C VAL A 297 2.78 -10.97 13.97
N GLY A 298 2.25 -9.77 14.16
CA GLY A 298 2.98 -8.61 14.62
C GLY A 298 2.13 -7.34 14.55
N GLY A 299 2.65 -6.24 15.06
CA GLY A 299 1.98 -4.95 14.99
C GLY A 299 2.84 -3.83 15.56
N LYS A 300 2.37 -2.58 15.43
CA LYS A 300 3.05 -1.42 15.97
C LYS A 300 2.04 -0.36 16.42
N THR A 301 2.25 0.16 17.63
CA THR A 301 1.54 1.33 18.17
C THR A 301 2.27 2.63 17.86
N GLY A 302 1.53 3.73 17.77
CA GLY A 302 2.05 5.09 17.74
C GLY A 302 1.17 6.06 18.53
N TYR A 303 1.79 7.11 19.06
CA TYR A 303 1.09 8.25 19.65
C TYR A 303 1.92 9.53 19.51
N THR A 304 1.29 10.62 19.09
CA THR A 304 1.68 12.00 19.38
C THR A 304 0.42 12.84 19.61
N SER A 305 0.55 14.06 20.13
CA SER A 305 -0.59 14.99 20.26
C SER A 305 -1.27 15.29 18.92
N LEU A 306 -0.49 15.43 17.84
CA LEU A 306 -1.01 15.69 16.50
C LEU A 306 -1.50 14.44 15.79
N ALA A 307 -0.89 13.27 16.01
CA ALA A 307 -1.32 12.00 15.44
C ALA A 307 -2.54 11.40 16.15
N GLY A 308 -2.77 11.69 17.44
CA GLY A 308 -3.63 10.86 18.28
C GLY A 308 -3.01 9.46 18.49
N ASN A 309 -3.81 8.46 18.83
CA ASN A 309 -3.34 7.07 18.85
C ASN A 309 -3.42 6.50 17.42
N THR A 310 -2.39 5.76 17.03
CA THR A 310 -2.32 5.02 15.78
C THR A 310 -1.91 3.57 16.05
N LEU A 311 -2.42 2.64 15.26
CA LEU A 311 -2.14 1.22 15.42
C LEU A 311 -2.21 0.50 14.06
N VAL A 312 -1.19 -0.31 13.80
CA VAL A 312 -1.14 -1.30 12.72
C VAL A 312 -1.03 -2.67 13.37
N THR A 313 -1.88 -3.61 12.96
CA THR A 313 -1.93 -4.98 13.51
C THR A 313 -2.11 -5.99 12.39
N CYS A 314 -1.20 -6.96 12.28
CA CYS A 314 -1.29 -8.10 11.37
C CYS A 314 -1.67 -9.37 12.15
N ALA A 315 -2.72 -10.05 11.72
CA ALA A 315 -3.21 -11.29 12.32
C ALA A 315 -3.35 -12.40 11.26
N GLU A 316 -3.12 -13.65 11.65
CA GLU A 316 -3.28 -14.82 10.80
C GLU A 316 -4.01 -15.94 11.54
N ARG A 317 -5.01 -16.52 10.87
CA ARG A 317 -5.80 -17.69 11.33
C ARG A 317 -6.26 -18.48 10.10
N ASP A 318 -6.23 -19.81 10.15
CA ASP A 318 -6.88 -20.69 9.16
C ASP A 318 -6.57 -20.33 7.69
N GLY A 319 -5.29 -20.06 7.39
CA GLY A 319 -4.80 -19.69 6.06
C GLY A 319 -5.19 -18.29 5.58
N LYS A 320 -5.69 -17.42 6.47
CA LYS A 320 -6.14 -16.05 6.18
C LYS A 320 -5.24 -15.06 6.93
N ARG A 321 -4.61 -14.11 6.21
CA ARG A 321 -3.82 -13.03 6.83
C ARG A 321 -4.49 -11.68 6.63
N LEU A 322 -4.81 -11.02 7.73
CA LEU A 322 -5.50 -9.73 7.77
C LEU A 322 -4.59 -8.66 8.39
N ILE A 323 -4.62 -7.47 7.82
CA ILE A 323 -3.94 -6.29 8.35
C ILE A 323 -5.00 -5.22 8.63
N ALA A 324 -5.15 -4.86 9.90
CA ALA A 324 -5.96 -3.73 10.33
C ALA A 324 -5.05 -2.52 10.60
N VAL A 325 -5.45 -1.35 10.09
CA VAL A 325 -4.80 -0.06 10.35
C VAL A 325 -5.84 0.92 10.87
N VAL A 326 -5.54 1.60 11.98
CA VAL A 326 -6.37 2.66 12.53
C VAL A 326 -5.52 3.90 12.87
N LEU A 327 -6.02 5.07 12.47
CA LEU A 327 -5.34 6.35 12.54
C LEU A 327 -6.19 7.39 13.28
N LYS A 328 -5.53 8.31 14.00
CA LYS A 328 -6.16 9.45 14.67
C LYS A 328 -7.23 9.05 15.70
N SER A 329 -6.99 7.93 16.38
CA SER A 329 -7.87 7.36 17.39
C SER A 329 -7.82 8.12 18.73
N LYS A 330 -8.99 8.31 19.34
CA LYS A 330 -9.16 8.84 20.71
C LYS A 330 -9.32 7.67 21.69
N GLN A 331 -8.23 6.95 21.94
CA GLN A 331 -8.13 5.76 22.80
C GLN A 331 -8.88 4.48 22.31
N THR A 332 -9.77 4.57 21.33
CA THR A 332 -10.54 3.44 20.79
C THR A 332 -9.74 2.40 19.98
N HIS A 333 -8.49 2.71 19.61
CA HIS A 333 -7.66 1.93 18.68
C HIS A 333 -7.64 0.41 18.88
N TYR A 334 -7.60 -0.08 20.12
CA TYR A 334 -7.65 -1.53 20.39
C TYR A 334 -9.03 -2.13 20.08
N THR A 335 -10.12 -1.46 20.50
CA THR A 335 -11.51 -1.87 20.21
C THR A 335 -11.80 -1.82 18.71
N ASP A 336 -11.43 -0.73 18.04
CA ASP A 336 -11.60 -0.55 16.59
C ASP A 336 -10.86 -1.65 15.81
N THR A 337 -9.62 -1.95 16.20
CA THR A 337 -8.78 -2.99 15.56
C THR A 337 -9.37 -4.39 15.76
N LYS A 338 -9.86 -4.71 16.96
CA LYS A 338 -10.53 -6.00 17.24
C LYS A 338 -11.78 -6.15 16.35
N ALA A 339 -12.66 -5.14 16.33
CA ALA A 339 -13.88 -5.17 15.53
C ALA A 339 -13.60 -5.36 14.03
N LEU A 340 -12.55 -4.71 13.50
CA LEU A 340 -12.10 -4.92 12.12
C LEU A 340 -11.59 -6.35 11.89
N LEU A 341 -10.69 -6.86 12.72
CA LEU A 341 -10.14 -8.21 12.54
C LEU A 341 -11.22 -9.30 12.70
N ASP A 342 -12.14 -9.16 13.65
CA ASP A 342 -13.25 -10.10 13.86
C ASP A 342 -14.22 -10.10 12.67
N TYR A 343 -14.57 -8.92 12.15
CA TYR A 343 -15.34 -8.79 10.89
C TYR A 343 -14.63 -9.48 9.72
N GLY A 344 -13.34 -9.24 9.53
CA GLY A 344 -12.58 -9.84 8.42
C GLY A 344 -12.47 -11.37 8.52
N PHE A 345 -12.21 -11.92 9.70
CA PHE A 345 -12.13 -13.37 9.87
C PHE A 345 -13.50 -14.03 9.67
N ALA A 346 -14.60 -13.39 10.09
CA ALA A 346 -15.96 -13.86 9.81
C ALA A 346 -16.28 -13.77 8.30
N TYR A 347 -15.93 -12.66 7.64
CA TYR A 347 -16.15 -12.43 6.21
C TYR A 347 -15.44 -13.49 5.35
N LEU A 348 -14.13 -13.68 5.58
CA LEU A 348 -13.32 -14.68 4.88
C LEU A 348 -13.72 -16.13 5.22
N ALA A 349 -14.39 -16.39 6.34
CA ALA A 349 -14.97 -17.69 6.66
C ALA A 349 -16.30 -17.94 5.93
N ALA A 350 -17.14 -16.90 5.81
CA ALA A 350 -18.40 -16.96 5.05
C ALA A 350 -18.16 -17.13 3.54
N GLU A 351 -17.17 -16.46 2.97
CA GLU A 351 -16.76 -16.65 1.56
C GLU A 351 -16.27 -18.08 1.27
N GLN A 352 -15.64 -18.74 2.25
CA GLN A 352 -15.15 -20.13 2.11
C GLN A 352 -16.25 -21.19 2.33
N ASN A 353 -17.39 -20.83 2.92
CA ASN A 353 -18.58 -21.67 3.04
C ASN A 353 -19.86 -20.87 2.70
N PRO A 354 -20.06 -20.47 1.42
CA PRO A 354 -21.18 -19.61 1.02
C PRO A 354 -22.56 -20.30 1.11
N ALA A 355 -22.57 -21.61 1.37
CA ALA A 355 -23.72 -22.34 1.87
C ALA A 355 -23.26 -23.30 2.97
N GLY A 356 -24.03 -23.40 4.06
CA GLY A 356 -23.82 -24.43 5.07
C GLY A 356 -23.95 -25.82 4.45
N GLY A 357 -22.93 -26.66 4.61
CA GLY A 357 -22.81 -27.92 3.87
C GLY A 357 -24.00 -28.86 4.09
N GLN A 358 -24.83 -29.02 3.06
CA GLN A 358 -25.82 -30.10 3.02
C GLN A 358 -25.08 -31.44 2.86
N GLN A 359 -24.71 -32.05 3.98
CA GLN A 359 -24.46 -33.49 4.01
C GLN A 359 -25.73 -34.19 3.52
N SER A 360 -25.58 -35.04 2.51
CA SER A 360 -26.65 -35.84 1.93
C SER A 360 -27.11 -36.92 2.94
N GLY A 361 -27.97 -36.51 3.87
CA GLY A 361 -28.70 -37.41 4.76
C GLY A 361 -29.68 -38.23 3.93
N GLN A 362 -29.26 -39.43 3.53
CA GLN A 362 -29.99 -40.30 2.61
C GLN A 362 -31.25 -40.90 3.27
N GLN A 363 -32.32 -40.13 3.35
CA GLN A 363 -33.59 -40.57 3.92
C GLN A 363 -34.46 -41.27 2.86
N THR A 364 -34.67 -42.57 3.03
CA THR A 364 -35.50 -43.40 2.14
C THR A 364 -36.99 -43.19 2.39
N GLY A 365 -37.75 -42.94 1.32
CA GLY A 365 -39.22 -42.89 1.34
C GLY A 365 -39.80 -43.30 -0.03
N PRO A 366 -40.84 -44.16 -0.10
CA PRO A 366 -41.29 -44.75 -1.36
C PRO A 366 -42.43 -43.98 -2.05
N GLY A 367 -42.39 -43.95 -3.38
CA GLY A 367 -43.57 -43.97 -4.28
C GLY A 367 -44.60 -42.84 -4.20
N GLY A 368 -44.52 -41.87 -5.11
CA GLY A 368 -45.59 -40.91 -5.39
C GLY A 368 -45.65 -40.55 -6.88
N THR A 369 -46.80 -40.70 -7.52
CA THR A 369 -46.99 -40.52 -8.97
C THR A 369 -47.10 -39.04 -9.38
N ALA A 370 -46.45 -38.66 -10.49
CA ALA A 370 -46.76 -37.42 -11.22
C ALA A 370 -48.14 -37.49 -11.89
N PRO A 371 -48.76 -36.33 -12.24
CA PRO A 371 -48.72 -35.97 -13.66
C PRO A 371 -48.64 -34.46 -13.98
N SER A 372 -48.31 -34.19 -15.26
CA SER A 372 -48.69 -33.01 -16.08
C SER A 372 -48.32 -31.58 -15.63
N SER A 373 -47.50 -30.91 -16.44
CA SER A 373 -47.41 -29.45 -16.55
C SER A 373 -48.04 -28.97 -17.87
N PRO A 374 -48.60 -27.75 -17.93
CA PRO A 374 -48.56 -26.89 -19.10
C PRO A 374 -47.47 -25.81 -18.98
N ALA A 375 -47.08 -25.18 -20.09
CA ALA A 375 -45.92 -24.28 -20.17
C ALA A 375 -46.22 -22.81 -19.80
N GLY A 376 -45.20 -22.05 -19.39
CA GLY A 376 -45.33 -20.60 -19.16
C GLY A 376 -44.05 -19.84 -18.77
N GLY A 377 -43.30 -19.36 -19.77
CA GLY A 377 -42.39 -18.21 -19.66
C GLY A 377 -41.01 -18.41 -18.99
N PRO A 378 -39.94 -17.73 -19.46
CA PRO A 378 -38.64 -17.71 -18.80
C PRO A 378 -38.61 -16.70 -17.63
N GLY A 379 -39.10 -17.11 -16.46
CA GLY A 379 -38.95 -16.33 -15.22
C GLY A 379 -37.52 -16.40 -14.69
N ALA A 380 -36.67 -15.44 -15.07
CA ALA A 380 -35.31 -15.32 -14.53
C ALA A 380 -35.36 -14.99 -13.02
N ASN A 381 -34.59 -15.71 -12.21
CA ASN A 381 -34.59 -15.51 -10.76
C ASN A 381 -33.88 -14.20 -10.37
N ALA A 382 -34.62 -13.26 -9.79
CA ALA A 382 -34.12 -11.97 -9.31
C ALA A 382 -33.18 -12.05 -8.08
N ARG A 383 -32.56 -13.21 -7.82
CA ARG A 383 -31.57 -13.44 -6.74
C ARG A 383 -30.13 -13.23 -7.19
N ASP A 384 -29.90 -13.09 -8.50
CA ASP A 384 -28.57 -13.11 -9.11
C ASP A 384 -28.16 -11.79 -9.78
N ALA A 385 -28.93 -10.70 -9.58
CA ALA A 385 -28.71 -9.41 -10.23
C ALA A 385 -27.70 -8.50 -9.50
N ASN A 386 -27.05 -7.60 -10.23
CA ASN A 386 -26.06 -6.60 -9.75
C ASN A 386 -24.92 -7.19 -8.91
N LYS A 387 -24.30 -8.29 -9.37
CA LYS A 387 -23.24 -8.99 -8.63
C LYS A 387 -22.05 -9.38 -9.52
N TRP A 388 -20.88 -9.48 -8.91
CA TRP A 388 -19.72 -10.13 -9.52
C TRP A 388 -19.83 -11.65 -9.43
N ILE A 389 -19.31 -12.33 -10.45
CA ILE A 389 -19.12 -13.78 -10.54
C ILE A 389 -17.65 -14.04 -10.89
N GLN A 390 -17.00 -14.94 -10.18
CA GLN A 390 -15.65 -15.40 -10.47
C GLN A 390 -15.65 -16.87 -10.84
N ASN A 391 -14.92 -17.24 -11.89
CA ASN A 391 -14.66 -18.63 -12.27
C ASN A 391 -13.17 -18.78 -12.61
N GLY A 392 -12.38 -19.30 -11.67
CA GLY A 392 -10.93 -19.31 -11.77
C GLY A 392 -10.37 -17.88 -11.82
N GLN A 393 -9.66 -17.53 -12.90
CA GLN A 393 -9.15 -16.16 -13.13
C GLN A 393 -10.16 -15.27 -13.89
N ILE A 394 -11.27 -15.82 -14.40
CA ILE A 394 -12.27 -15.05 -15.14
C ILE A 394 -13.22 -14.38 -14.15
N TRP A 395 -13.36 -13.07 -14.28
CA TRP A 395 -14.39 -12.28 -13.59
C TRP A 395 -15.47 -11.85 -14.58
N GLN A 396 -16.73 -11.90 -14.17
CA GLN A 396 -17.90 -11.47 -14.94
C GLN A 396 -18.83 -10.68 -14.01
N PHE A 397 -19.67 -9.80 -14.55
CA PHE A 397 -20.68 -9.09 -13.76
C PHE A 397 -22.07 -9.40 -14.29
N VAL A 398 -23.03 -9.67 -13.40
CA VAL A 398 -24.45 -9.83 -13.72
C VAL A 398 -25.16 -8.52 -13.39
N LYS A 399 -25.87 -7.96 -14.37
CA LYS A 399 -26.54 -6.66 -14.31
C LYS A 399 -27.92 -6.75 -13.63
N ALA A 400 -28.61 -5.62 -13.51
CA ALA A 400 -29.91 -5.51 -12.83
C ALA A 400 -31.02 -6.38 -13.45
N ASP A 401 -30.91 -6.69 -14.74
CA ASP A 401 -31.83 -7.51 -15.54
C ASP A 401 -31.51 -9.02 -15.51
N GLY A 402 -30.46 -9.43 -14.78
CA GLY A 402 -29.99 -10.82 -14.75
C GLY A 402 -29.13 -11.23 -15.96
N THR A 403 -28.84 -10.32 -16.90
CA THR A 403 -27.90 -10.56 -18.01
C THR A 403 -26.46 -10.30 -17.57
N TYR A 404 -25.48 -10.96 -18.19
CA TYR A 404 -24.08 -10.60 -17.98
C TYR A 404 -23.73 -9.30 -18.70
N ALA A 405 -22.85 -8.50 -18.10
CA ALA A 405 -22.17 -7.41 -18.77
C ALA A 405 -21.31 -7.98 -19.91
N ARG A 406 -21.43 -7.46 -21.14
CA ARG A 406 -20.84 -8.04 -22.35
C ARG A 406 -20.53 -6.96 -23.40
N ASN A 407 -19.28 -6.90 -23.85
CA ASN A 407 -18.80 -5.90 -24.82
C ASN A 407 -19.22 -4.46 -24.44
N GLU A 408 -19.09 -4.12 -23.15
CA GLU A 408 -19.59 -2.87 -22.58
C GLU A 408 -18.70 -2.39 -21.43
N SER A 409 -18.69 -1.07 -21.19
CA SER A 409 -18.05 -0.48 -20.01
C SER A 409 -19.11 -0.09 -19.00
N MET A 410 -18.87 -0.37 -17.71
CA MET A 410 -19.81 -0.06 -16.63
C MET A 410 -19.09 0.66 -15.50
N MET A 411 -19.76 1.65 -14.90
CA MET A 411 -19.33 2.17 -13.60
C MET A 411 -19.93 1.29 -12.51
N ILE A 412 -19.10 0.60 -11.74
CA ILE A 412 -19.52 -0.29 -10.65
C ILE A 412 -18.80 0.16 -9.38
N ASN A 413 -19.55 0.50 -8.33
CA ASN A 413 -18.99 0.99 -7.05
C ASN A 413 -17.96 2.13 -7.22
N ASN A 414 -18.28 3.07 -8.12
CA ASN A 414 -17.49 4.27 -8.41
C ASN A 414 -16.13 4.03 -9.13
N GLU A 415 -15.80 2.80 -9.53
CA GLU A 415 -14.75 2.51 -10.52
C GLU A 415 -15.37 2.17 -11.89
N ILE A 416 -14.62 2.39 -12.99
CA ILE A 416 -15.04 2.00 -14.35
C ILE A 416 -14.37 0.68 -14.72
N TYR A 417 -15.18 -0.29 -15.13
CA TYR A 417 -14.76 -1.61 -15.62
C TYR A 417 -15.14 -1.76 -17.09
N HIS A 418 -14.46 -2.64 -17.82
CA HIS A 418 -14.84 -3.04 -19.17
C HIS A 418 -14.92 -4.57 -19.29
N PHE A 419 -15.90 -5.05 -20.05
CA PHE A 419 -16.18 -6.47 -20.25
C PHE A 419 -16.09 -6.83 -21.73
N ASN A 420 -15.33 -7.87 -22.07
CA ASN A 420 -15.11 -8.30 -23.45
C ASN A 420 -16.34 -9.03 -24.05
N ASN A 421 -16.16 -9.53 -25.28
CA ASN A 421 -17.17 -10.30 -26.02
C ASN A 421 -17.58 -11.63 -25.37
N ASP A 422 -16.91 -12.10 -24.33
CA ASP A 422 -17.26 -13.31 -23.56
C ASP A 422 -17.71 -12.99 -22.12
N SER A 423 -18.15 -11.74 -21.90
CA SER A 423 -18.57 -11.20 -20.61
C SER A 423 -17.48 -11.18 -19.53
N GLN A 424 -16.21 -11.25 -19.94
CA GLN A 424 -15.06 -11.29 -19.04
C GLN A 424 -14.55 -9.87 -18.80
N MET A 425 -14.40 -9.49 -17.54
CA MET A 425 -13.73 -8.27 -17.11
C MET A 425 -12.29 -8.26 -17.59
N VAL A 426 -11.88 -7.18 -18.27
CA VAL A 426 -10.52 -7.07 -18.81
C VAL A 426 -9.54 -6.48 -17.79
N THR A 427 -8.25 -6.80 -17.96
CA THR A 427 -7.12 -6.21 -17.25
C THR A 427 -5.98 -5.92 -18.23
N GLY A 428 -5.03 -5.07 -17.84
CA GLY A 428 -3.95 -4.60 -18.70
C GLY A 428 -4.40 -3.60 -19.77
N TRP A 429 -3.57 -3.44 -20.79
CA TRP A 429 -3.86 -2.59 -21.96
C TRP A 429 -4.98 -3.20 -22.82
N ASN A 430 -6.04 -2.43 -23.02
CA ASN A 430 -7.17 -2.82 -23.86
C ASN A 430 -7.57 -1.64 -24.76
N GLN A 431 -7.89 -1.91 -26.03
CA GLN A 431 -8.29 -0.89 -26.99
C GLN A 431 -9.82 -0.88 -27.14
N ILE A 432 -10.48 0.25 -26.90
CA ILE A 432 -11.93 0.43 -26.96
C ILE A 432 -12.22 1.63 -27.86
N ASP A 433 -13.11 1.49 -28.84
CA ASP A 433 -13.40 2.51 -29.88
C ASP A 433 -12.13 3.07 -30.58
N GLY A 434 -11.06 2.26 -30.65
CA GLY A 434 -9.76 2.64 -31.22
C GLY A 434 -8.79 3.34 -30.24
N ILE A 435 -9.24 3.71 -29.04
CA ILE A 435 -8.43 4.37 -28.00
C ILE A 435 -7.86 3.31 -27.05
N TRP A 436 -6.60 3.45 -26.64
CA TRP A 436 -5.99 2.57 -25.63
C TRP A 436 -6.31 3.04 -24.21
N TYR A 437 -6.65 2.09 -23.34
CA TYR A 437 -6.87 2.30 -21.91
C TYR A 437 -6.13 1.23 -21.11
N PHE A 438 -5.71 1.55 -19.89
CA PHE A 438 -5.13 0.57 -18.97
C PHE A 438 -6.09 0.23 -17.84
N PHE A 439 -6.53 -1.03 -17.78
CA PHE A 439 -7.32 -1.56 -16.66
C PHE A 439 -6.36 -2.21 -15.66
N ARG A 440 -6.45 -1.85 -14.37
CA ARG A 440 -5.60 -2.41 -13.32
C ARG A 440 -5.87 -3.91 -13.15
N ASN A 441 -5.02 -4.62 -12.41
CA ASN A 441 -5.26 -6.03 -12.07
C ASN A 441 -6.58 -6.26 -11.29
N SER A 442 -7.14 -5.21 -10.67
CA SER A 442 -8.47 -5.20 -10.06
C SER A 442 -9.63 -5.04 -11.05
N GLY A 443 -9.37 -4.90 -12.35
CA GLY A 443 -10.35 -4.60 -13.41
C GLY A 443 -10.75 -3.13 -13.55
N GLY A 444 -10.44 -2.29 -12.57
CA GLY A 444 -10.77 -0.87 -12.60
C GLY A 444 -9.82 -0.05 -13.48
N LEU A 445 -10.38 0.81 -14.33
CA LEU A 445 -9.67 1.75 -15.20
C LEU A 445 -8.64 2.59 -14.40
N ALA A 446 -7.42 2.69 -14.89
CA ALA A 446 -6.41 3.62 -14.40
C ALA A 446 -6.65 5.02 -15.00
N LYS A 447 -6.39 6.06 -14.21
CA LYS A 447 -6.58 7.47 -14.60
C LYS A 447 -5.46 8.33 -14.00
N THR A 448 -5.10 9.40 -14.71
CA THR A 448 -4.18 10.47 -14.27
C THR A 448 -2.88 9.94 -13.66
N ARG A 449 -2.24 8.96 -14.32
CA ARG A 449 -1.07 8.27 -13.74
C ARG A 449 -0.14 7.63 -14.76
N TRP A 450 1.09 7.44 -14.33
CA TRP A 450 2.06 6.55 -14.96
C TRP A 450 1.70 5.07 -14.77
N VAL A 451 2.00 4.29 -15.81
CA VAL A 451 1.84 2.83 -15.92
C VAL A 451 3.14 2.27 -16.51
N GLU A 452 3.81 1.37 -15.79
CA GLU A 452 4.93 0.61 -16.36
C GLU A 452 4.40 -0.60 -17.12
N THR A 453 4.98 -0.92 -18.28
CA THR A 453 4.74 -2.18 -19.00
C THR A 453 6.00 -2.57 -19.75
N ASN A 454 6.53 -3.76 -19.47
CA ASN A 454 7.75 -4.31 -20.09
C ASN A 454 8.99 -3.37 -20.01
N GLY A 455 9.14 -2.64 -18.90
CA GLY A 455 10.25 -1.68 -18.70
C GLY A 455 10.08 -0.34 -19.42
N MET A 456 8.96 -0.12 -20.10
CA MET A 456 8.58 1.18 -20.68
C MET A 456 7.50 1.83 -19.82
N TRP A 457 7.55 3.15 -19.72
CA TRP A 457 6.58 3.96 -18.95
C TRP A 457 5.61 4.67 -19.89
N TYR A 458 4.32 4.61 -19.54
CA TYR A 458 3.23 5.21 -20.31
C TYR A 458 2.35 6.06 -19.37
N TYR A 459 1.79 7.16 -19.85
CA TYR A 459 0.87 7.98 -19.06
C TYR A 459 -0.58 7.78 -19.52
N VAL A 460 -1.51 7.60 -18.57
CA VAL A 460 -2.96 7.64 -18.84
C VAL A 460 -3.60 8.90 -18.28
N ASP A 461 -4.42 9.56 -19.10
CA ASP A 461 -5.02 10.88 -18.83
C ASP A 461 -6.15 10.85 -17.78
N ASP A 462 -6.79 12.00 -17.56
CA ASP A 462 -7.96 12.13 -16.67
C ASP A 462 -9.26 11.51 -17.23
N ASN A 463 -9.21 10.91 -18.42
CA ASN A 463 -10.22 10.02 -18.99
C ASN A 463 -9.79 8.54 -18.92
N GLY A 464 -8.53 8.27 -18.54
CA GLY A 464 -7.91 6.94 -18.53
C GLY A 464 -7.38 6.49 -19.89
N SER A 465 -7.38 7.39 -20.87
CA SER A 465 -6.87 7.17 -22.23
C SER A 465 -5.35 7.27 -22.25
N LEU A 466 -4.69 6.49 -23.11
CA LEU A 466 -3.26 6.63 -23.36
C LEU A 466 -2.94 8.03 -23.94
N PHE A 467 -2.02 8.73 -23.28
CA PHE A 467 -1.51 10.01 -23.70
C PHE A 467 -0.29 9.80 -24.61
N THR A 468 -0.27 10.41 -25.81
CA THR A 468 0.82 10.24 -26.79
C THR A 468 1.23 11.55 -27.47
N GLY A 469 2.47 11.62 -27.94
CA GLY A 469 2.98 12.70 -28.80
C GLY A 469 2.99 14.09 -28.14
N GLY A 470 3.34 14.18 -26.86
CA GLY A 470 3.24 15.44 -26.11
C GLY A 470 3.87 15.41 -24.72
N THR A 471 3.64 16.47 -23.94
CA THR A 471 4.13 16.62 -22.56
C THR A 471 3.03 16.32 -21.55
N THR A 472 3.30 15.44 -20.58
CA THR A 472 2.36 15.05 -19.52
C THR A 472 2.12 16.18 -18.51
N PRO A 473 1.05 16.12 -17.70
CA PRO A 473 0.73 17.17 -16.71
C PRO A 473 1.83 17.40 -15.64
N ASP A 474 2.71 16.43 -15.41
CA ASP A 474 3.87 16.49 -14.53
C ASP A 474 5.19 16.83 -15.25
N GLY A 475 5.15 17.13 -16.56
CA GLY A 475 6.22 17.79 -17.30
C GLY A 475 7.15 16.89 -18.11
N PHE A 476 6.89 15.59 -18.22
CA PHE A 476 7.70 14.65 -19.00
C PHE A 476 7.20 14.54 -20.45
N LEU A 477 8.09 14.24 -21.39
CA LEU A 477 7.72 14.04 -22.79
C LEU A 477 7.42 12.55 -23.06
N VAL A 478 6.41 12.28 -23.88
CA VAL A 478 6.12 10.95 -24.43
C VAL A 478 6.14 10.97 -25.96
N ASP A 479 6.57 9.85 -26.56
CA ASP A 479 6.60 9.66 -28.01
C ASP A 479 5.20 9.42 -28.61
N GLU A 480 5.12 9.25 -29.94
CA GLU A 480 3.86 8.97 -30.66
C GLU A 480 3.16 7.67 -30.21
N ASN A 481 3.88 6.75 -29.57
CA ASN A 481 3.36 5.51 -28.99
C ASN A 481 2.98 5.67 -27.49
N GLY A 482 3.19 6.84 -26.90
CA GLY A 482 2.94 7.12 -25.48
C GLY A 482 4.05 6.66 -24.53
N VAL A 483 5.21 6.25 -25.05
CA VAL A 483 6.37 5.83 -24.26
C VAL A 483 7.10 7.08 -23.76
N TRP A 484 7.41 7.13 -22.47
CA TRP A 484 8.26 8.17 -21.87
C TRP A 484 9.64 8.22 -22.53
N VAL A 485 10.06 9.44 -22.90
CA VAL A 485 11.41 9.72 -23.40
C VAL A 485 12.13 10.71 -22.47
N GLN A 486 13.44 10.49 -22.32
CA GLN A 486 14.33 11.18 -21.38
C GLN A 486 15.06 12.37 -22.03
#